data_AF-A0A662P6I1-F1
#
_entry.id   AF-A0A662P6I1-F1
#
_cell.length_a   1.000
_cell.length_b   1.000
_cell.length_c   1.000
_cell.angle_alpha   90.00
_cell.angle_beta   90.00
_cell.angle_gamma   90.00
#
_symmetry.space_group_name_H-M   'P 1'
#
loop_
_entity.id
_entity.type
_entity.pdbx_description
1 polymer ?
#
loop_
_entity_poly.entity_id
_entity_poly.type
_entity_poly.pdbx_seq_one_letter_code
_entity_poly.pdbx_strand_id
1 'polypeptide(L)'
;DRLYITTDDGSYVRKGFVSDVLREILEKEKIDRVITIGPAIMMMVTARVTKPYNVKTIASLNSIMVDGTGMCGACRVSVGGETKFACVDGPDFDAHLVDFELLMERQRIYLEEERKAMELFEEECKCR
;
A
#
# COMPACT_ATOMS: atom_id res chain seq x y z
N ASP A 1 17.58 -9.38 15.04
CA ASP A 1 16.92 -8.49 14.04
C ASP A 1 17.91 -8.00 13.00
N ARG A 2 17.41 -7.68 11.80
CA ARG A 2 18.20 -7.13 10.69
C ARG A 2 17.43 -5.94 10.11
N LEU A 3 18.13 -4.84 9.85
CA LEU A 3 17.57 -3.64 9.23
C LEU A 3 18.21 -3.43 7.86
N TYR A 4 17.37 -3.21 6.86
CA TYR A 4 17.79 -2.85 5.52
C TYR A 4 17.17 -1.52 5.18
N ILE A 5 17.99 -0.60 4.65
CA ILE A 5 17.56 0.73 4.27
C ILE A 5 17.87 0.91 2.81
N THR A 6 16.90 1.42 2.07
CA THR A 6 17.02 1.71 0.64
C THR A 6 16.54 3.12 0.35
N THR A 7 17.22 3.80 -0.57
CA THR A 7 16.73 5.02 -1.19
C THR A 7 16.75 4.87 -2.71
N ASP A 8 15.74 5.41 -3.39
CA ASP A 8 15.62 5.28 -4.84
C ASP A 8 16.81 5.91 -5.59
N ASP A 9 17.35 7.00 -5.04
CA ASP A 9 18.49 7.74 -5.59
C ASP A 9 19.85 7.20 -5.14
N GLY A 10 19.90 6.34 -4.11
CA GLY A 10 21.14 5.86 -3.49
C GLY A 10 21.83 6.85 -2.57
N SER A 11 21.17 7.95 -2.19
CA SER A 11 21.68 8.92 -1.23
C SER A 11 22.02 8.31 0.14
N TYR A 12 21.42 7.17 0.52
CA TYR A 12 21.68 6.55 1.82
C TYR A 12 21.64 5.02 1.77
N VAL A 13 22.69 4.38 2.33
CA VAL A 13 22.93 2.92 2.49
C VAL A 13 22.92 2.12 1.19
N ARG A 14 21.78 2.05 0.49
CA ARG A 14 21.62 1.24 -0.71
C ARG A 14 20.66 1.90 -1.69
N LYS A 15 21.09 1.97 -2.95
CA LYS A 15 20.21 2.38 -4.05
C LYS A 15 19.23 1.26 -4.43
N GLY A 16 17.96 1.61 -4.65
CA GLY A 16 16.95 0.72 -5.24
C GLY A 16 15.67 0.66 -4.42
N PHE A 17 14.75 -0.24 -4.80
CA PHE A 17 13.48 -0.39 -4.12
C PHE A 17 13.53 -1.47 -3.04
N VAL A 18 12.62 -1.36 -2.07
CA VAL A 18 12.44 -2.39 -1.04
C VAL A 18 12.17 -3.79 -1.61
N SER A 19 11.55 -3.87 -2.81
CA SER A 19 11.30 -5.12 -3.52
C SER A 19 12.55 -5.84 -3.96
N ASP A 20 13.64 -5.11 -4.25
CA ASP A 20 14.90 -5.69 -4.69
C ASP A 20 15.61 -6.38 -3.51
N VAL A 21 15.64 -5.71 -2.36
CA VAL A 21 16.16 -6.28 -1.11
C VAL A 21 15.33 -7.51 -0.70
N LEU A 22 14.01 -7.40 -0.78
CA LEU A 22 13.12 -8.51 -0.42
C LEU A 22 13.40 -9.74 -1.29
N ARG A 23 13.58 -9.58 -2.61
CA ARG A 23 13.92 -10.69 -3.51
C ARG A 23 15.21 -11.38 -3.10
N GLU A 24 16.27 -10.63 -2.81
CA GLU A 24 17.55 -11.19 -2.37
C GLU A 24 17.46 -11.97 -1.06
N ILE A 25 16.60 -11.52 -0.13
CA ILE A 25 16.36 -12.23 1.13
C ILE A 25 15.65 -13.55 0.85
N LEU A 26 14.58 -13.53 0.04
CA LEU A 26 13.79 -14.71 -0.31
C LEU A 26 14.60 -15.77 -1.08
N GLU A 27 15.62 -15.38 -1.83
CA GLU A 27 16.53 -16.30 -2.52
C GLU A 27 17.51 -17.02 -1.59
N LYS A 28 17.85 -16.40 -0.45
CA LYS A 28 18.91 -16.89 0.46
C LYS A 28 18.33 -17.59 1.69
N GLU A 29 17.15 -17.18 2.11
CA GLU A 29 16.60 -17.53 3.41
C GLU A 29 15.12 -17.90 3.28
N LYS A 30 14.69 -18.89 4.05
CA LYS A 30 13.27 -19.24 4.14
C LYS A 30 12.56 -18.19 5.01
N ILE A 31 11.59 -17.49 4.42
CA ILE A 31 10.74 -16.51 5.11
C ILE A 31 9.34 -17.08 5.28
N ASP A 32 8.84 -17.13 6.52
CA ASP A 32 7.51 -17.69 6.80
C ASP A 32 6.38 -16.66 6.58
N ARG A 33 6.68 -15.36 6.64
CA ARG A 33 5.69 -14.29 6.48
C ARG A 33 6.32 -12.97 6.03
N VAL A 34 5.61 -12.24 5.17
CA VAL A 34 5.90 -10.84 4.81
C VAL A 34 4.70 -9.97 5.18
N ILE A 35 4.97 -8.78 5.72
CA ILE A 35 3.96 -7.75 5.96
C ILE A 35 4.41 -6.49 5.22
N THR A 36 3.54 -5.89 4.43
CA THR A 36 3.84 -4.68 3.65
C THR A 36 2.87 -3.56 3.97
N ILE A 37 3.43 -2.37 4.21
CA ILE A 37 2.69 -1.14 4.50
C ILE A 37 3.37 -0.02 3.71
N GLY A 38 2.63 0.67 2.87
CA GLY A 38 3.15 1.79 2.07
C GLY A 38 2.23 2.12 0.90
N PRO A 39 2.75 2.76 -0.16
CA PRO A 39 1.96 3.04 -1.37
C PRO A 39 1.36 1.77 -1.96
N ALA A 40 0.13 1.85 -2.50
CA ALA A 40 -0.57 0.67 -3.05
C ALA A 40 0.26 -0.04 -4.13
N ILE A 41 0.98 0.72 -4.96
CA ILE A 41 1.90 0.17 -5.96
C ILE A 41 3.04 -0.63 -5.33
N MET A 42 3.60 -0.16 -4.22
CA MET A 42 4.68 -0.85 -3.51
C MET A 42 4.16 -2.17 -2.92
N MET A 43 2.99 -2.13 -2.28
CA MET A 43 2.35 -3.32 -1.73
C MET A 43 2.02 -4.36 -2.81
N MET A 44 1.54 -3.92 -3.98
CA MET A 44 1.29 -4.77 -5.14
C MET A 44 2.59 -5.43 -5.63
N VAL A 45 3.68 -4.68 -5.72
CA VAL A 45 4.99 -5.23 -6.12
C VAL A 45 5.48 -6.25 -5.08
N THR A 46 5.34 -5.97 -3.77
CA THR A 46 5.67 -6.92 -2.70
C THR A 46 4.86 -8.23 -2.83
N ALA A 47 3.56 -8.14 -3.11
CA ALA A 47 2.70 -9.30 -3.35
C ALA A 47 3.21 -10.14 -4.53
N ARG A 48 3.58 -9.48 -5.65
CA ARG A 48 4.12 -10.14 -6.84
C ARG A 48 5.49 -10.78 -6.60
N VAL A 49 6.38 -10.14 -5.85
CA VAL A 49 7.71 -10.67 -5.52
C VAL A 49 7.63 -11.91 -4.64
N THR A 50 6.69 -11.93 -3.68
CA THR A 50 6.56 -13.03 -2.71
C THR A 50 5.80 -14.25 -3.25
N LYS A 51 4.93 -14.06 -4.25
CA LYS A 51 4.06 -15.11 -4.80
C LYS A 51 4.81 -16.34 -5.34
N PRO A 52 5.90 -16.21 -6.13
CA PRO A 52 6.66 -17.37 -6.62
C PRO A 52 7.32 -18.20 -5.50
N TYR A 53 7.61 -17.56 -4.36
CA TYR A 53 8.23 -18.21 -3.20
C TYR A 53 7.19 -18.83 -2.26
N ASN A 54 5.89 -18.72 -2.59
CA ASN A 54 4.77 -19.20 -1.77
C ASN A 54 4.82 -18.69 -0.31
N VAL A 55 5.28 -17.46 -0.12
CA VAL A 55 5.37 -16.83 1.21
C VAL A 55 4.07 -16.10 1.51
N LYS A 56 3.48 -16.36 2.68
CA LYS A 56 2.28 -15.65 3.12
C LYS A 56 2.57 -14.15 3.26
N THR A 57 1.86 -13.34 2.48
CA THR A 57 2.07 -11.88 2.43
C THR A 57 0.81 -11.14 2.82
N ILE A 58 0.93 -10.27 3.81
CA ILE A 58 -0.16 -9.44 4.31
C ILE A 58 0.09 -7.98 3.90
N ALA A 59 -0.91 -7.33 3.32
CA ALA A 59 -0.85 -5.91 2.96
C ALA A 59 -1.84 -5.12 3.80
N SER A 60 -1.36 -4.02 4.41
CA SER A 60 -2.19 -3.08 5.15
C SER A 60 -2.73 -2.01 4.21
N LEU A 61 -3.97 -2.17 3.76
CA LEU A 61 -4.52 -1.39 2.66
C LEU A 61 -4.89 0.03 3.09
N ASN A 62 -4.56 0.99 2.23
CA ASN A 62 -4.79 2.43 2.43
C ASN A 62 -5.90 2.97 1.52
N SER A 63 -7.09 2.35 1.56
CA SER A 63 -8.26 2.85 0.84
C SER A 63 -8.82 4.14 1.46
N ILE A 64 -9.58 4.91 0.69
CA ILE A 64 -10.24 6.13 1.18
C ILE A 64 -11.23 5.76 2.29
N MET A 65 -11.15 6.44 3.43
CA MET A 65 -12.06 6.26 4.56
C MET A 65 -12.85 7.55 4.83
N VAL A 66 -14.09 7.40 5.29
CA VAL A 66 -14.94 8.53 5.72
C VAL A 66 -15.39 8.30 7.16
N ASP A 67 -16.24 7.31 7.42
CA ASP A 67 -16.74 7.04 8.77
C ASP A 67 -15.78 6.18 9.60
N GLY A 68 -15.11 5.20 8.98
CA GLY A 68 -14.17 4.30 9.66
C GLY A 68 -14.82 3.26 10.58
N THR A 69 -16.14 3.06 10.50
CA THR A 69 -16.92 2.19 11.39
C THR A 69 -17.83 1.21 10.64
N GLY A 70 -17.69 1.12 9.31
CA GLY A 70 -18.42 0.17 8.46
C GLY A 70 -19.77 0.67 7.93
N MET A 71 -20.09 1.97 8.09
CA MET A 71 -21.40 2.50 7.73
C MET A 71 -21.50 2.95 6.27
N CYS A 72 -20.43 3.47 5.66
CA CYS A 72 -20.53 4.11 4.34
C CYS A 72 -19.97 3.30 3.16
N GLY A 73 -19.08 2.33 3.42
CA GLY A 73 -18.43 1.54 2.34
C GLY A 73 -17.43 2.31 1.47
N ALA A 74 -17.03 3.53 1.85
CA ALA A 74 -15.98 4.29 1.14
C ALA A 74 -14.67 3.50 1.07
N CYS A 75 -14.33 2.79 2.14
CA CYS A 75 -13.12 1.98 2.25
C CYS A 75 -13.23 0.58 1.61
N ARG A 76 -14.24 0.35 0.74
CA ARG A 76 -14.41 -0.96 0.13
C ARG A 76 -13.21 -1.33 -0.75
N VAL A 77 -12.84 -2.61 -0.68
CA VAL A 77 -11.80 -3.27 -1.47
C VAL A 77 -12.35 -4.60 -2.00
N SER A 78 -11.76 -5.11 -3.09
CA SER A 78 -12.04 -6.46 -3.60
C SER A 78 -10.91 -7.39 -3.17
N VAL A 79 -11.25 -8.45 -2.42
CA VAL A 79 -10.30 -9.44 -1.93
C VAL A 79 -10.85 -10.83 -2.25
N GLY A 80 -10.15 -11.58 -3.10
CA GLY A 80 -10.60 -12.92 -3.53
C GLY A 80 -11.91 -12.91 -4.32
N GLY A 81 -12.23 -11.78 -4.98
CA GLY A 81 -13.51 -11.59 -5.68
C GLY A 81 -14.68 -11.17 -4.78
N GLU A 82 -14.46 -11.03 -3.46
CA GLU A 82 -15.47 -10.54 -2.53
C GLU A 82 -15.24 -9.07 -2.17
N THR A 83 -16.32 -8.31 -2.04
CA THR A 83 -16.25 -6.96 -1.49
C THR A 83 -16.07 -7.02 0.02
N LYS A 84 -15.04 -6.35 0.54
CA LYS A 84 -14.73 -6.18 1.98
C LYS A 84 -14.55 -4.70 2.31
N PHE A 85 -14.76 -4.32 3.55
CA PHE A 85 -14.58 -2.96 4.05
C PHE A 85 -13.30 -2.87 4.89
N ALA A 86 -12.30 -2.14 4.41
CA ALA A 86 -10.99 -2.10 5.07
C ALA A 86 -11.04 -1.62 6.54
N CYS A 87 -12.00 -0.76 6.92
CA CYS A 87 -12.11 -0.26 8.30
C CYS A 87 -12.67 -1.28 9.32
N VAL A 88 -13.35 -2.34 8.87
CA VAL A 88 -13.98 -3.32 9.77
C VAL A 88 -13.54 -4.76 9.49
N ASP A 89 -13.36 -5.12 8.22
CA ASP A 89 -12.88 -6.44 7.81
C ASP A 89 -11.34 -6.51 7.73
N GLY A 90 -10.67 -5.35 7.72
CA GLY A 90 -9.22 -5.22 7.52
C GLY A 90 -8.55 -4.40 8.64
N PRO A 91 -7.61 -3.48 8.31
CA PRO A 91 -7.15 -3.11 6.96
C PRO A 91 -6.14 -4.10 6.35
N ASP A 92 -5.77 -5.12 7.12
CA ASP A 92 -4.77 -6.13 6.76
C ASP A 92 -5.41 -7.31 6.02
N PHE A 93 -5.06 -7.49 4.75
CA PHE A 93 -5.58 -8.57 3.91
C PHE A 93 -4.46 -9.42 3.31
N ASP A 94 -4.81 -10.63 2.86
CA ASP A 94 -3.92 -11.44 2.04
C ASP A 94 -3.61 -10.72 0.73
N ALA A 95 -2.36 -10.24 0.61
CA ALA A 95 -1.93 -9.43 -0.51
C ALA A 95 -2.01 -10.18 -1.84
N HIS A 96 -2.01 -11.52 -1.84
CA HIS A 96 -2.13 -12.32 -3.07
C HIS A 96 -3.57 -12.37 -3.61
N LEU A 97 -4.56 -11.93 -2.82
CA LEU A 97 -5.98 -11.93 -3.16
C LEU A 97 -6.53 -10.51 -3.40
N VAL A 98 -5.77 -9.45 -3.12
CA VAL A 98 -6.20 -8.06 -3.27
C VAL A 98 -6.21 -7.64 -4.74
N ASP A 99 -7.30 -7.02 -5.17
CA ASP A 99 -7.36 -6.27 -6.43
C ASP A 99 -6.71 -4.89 -6.26
N PHE A 100 -5.41 -4.81 -6.53
CA PHE A 100 -4.65 -3.57 -6.41
C PHE A 100 -4.97 -2.55 -7.50
N GLU A 101 -5.43 -2.99 -8.67
CA GLU A 101 -5.79 -2.09 -9.78
C GLU A 101 -7.05 -1.31 -9.39
N LEU A 102 -8.08 -2.02 -8.93
CA LEU A 102 -9.29 -1.38 -8.38
C LEU A 102 -8.96 -0.47 -7.20
N LEU A 103 -8.09 -0.90 -6.27
CA LEU A 103 -7.70 -0.06 -5.13
C LEU A 103 -7.06 1.26 -5.60
N MET A 104 -6.11 1.20 -6.53
CA MET A 104 -5.42 2.38 -7.05
C MET A 104 -6.34 3.30 -7.86
N GLU A 105 -7.27 2.75 -8.65
CA GLU A 105 -8.30 3.54 -9.33
C GLU A 105 -9.17 4.30 -8.31
N ARG A 106 -9.58 3.63 -7.24
CA ARG A 106 -10.40 4.24 -6.18
C ARG A 106 -9.67 5.34 -5.43
N GLN A 107 -8.35 5.19 -5.21
CA GLN A 107 -7.53 6.23 -4.58
C GLN A 107 -7.45 7.53 -5.40
N ARG A 108 -7.75 7.48 -6.70
CA ARG A 108 -7.64 8.63 -7.60
C ARG A 108 -8.95 9.37 -7.82
N ILE A 109 -10.03 8.98 -7.14
CA ILE A 109 -11.38 9.54 -7.34
C ILE A 109 -11.42 11.05 -7.07
N TYR A 110 -10.69 11.53 -6.06
CA TYR A 110 -10.77 12.93 -5.59
C TYR A 110 -9.55 13.78 -5.94
N LEU A 111 -8.74 13.38 -6.94
CA LEU A 111 -7.50 14.12 -7.27
C LEU A 111 -7.76 15.59 -7.64
N GLU A 112 -8.89 15.89 -8.30
CA GLU A 112 -9.25 17.27 -8.65
C GLU A 112 -9.63 18.09 -7.41
N GLU A 113 -10.41 17.50 -6.50
CA GLU A 113 -10.81 18.12 -5.25
C GLU A 113 -9.61 18.31 -4.31
N GLU A 114 -8.73 17.33 -4.21
CA GLU A 114 -7.48 17.40 -3.43
C GLU A 114 -6.57 18.52 -3.96
N ARG A 115 -6.43 18.64 -5.29
CA ARG A 115 -5.67 19.72 -5.93
C ARG A 115 -6.26 21.09 -5.60
N LYS A 116 -7.57 21.27 -5.78
CA LYS A 116 -8.26 22.53 -5.46
C LYS A 116 -8.14 22.89 -3.98
N ALA A 117 -8.27 21.90 -3.09
CA ALA A 117 -8.13 22.12 -1.65
C ALA A 117 -6.71 22.59 -1.29
N MET A 118 -5.68 22.00 -1.92
CA MET A 118 -4.29 22.42 -1.72
C MET A 118 -4.04 23.84 -2.27
N GLU A 119 -4.55 24.16 -3.47
CA GLU A 119 -4.44 25.50 -4.07
C GLU A 119 -5.07 26.58 -3.15
N LEU A 120 -6.29 26.33 -2.66
CA LEU A 120 -6.97 27.22 -1.71
C LEU A 120 -6.17 27.37 -0.40
N PHE A 121 -5.67 26.26 0.15
CA PHE A 121 -4.86 26.29 1.37
C PHE A 121 -3.57 27.12 1.18
N GLU A 122 -2.88 26.95 0.05
CA GLU A 122 -1.67 27.73 -0.26
C GLU A 122 -1.96 29.22 -0.46
N GLU A 123 -3.10 29.57 -1.06
CA GLU A 123 -3.54 30.97 -1.18
C GLU A 123 -3.84 31.60 0.17
N GLU A 124 -4.59 30.90 1.04
CA GLU A 124 -4.91 31.36 2.40
C GLU A 124 -3.67 31.47 3.29
N CYS A 125 -2.73 30.52 3.19
CA CYS A 125 -1.50 30.51 3.98
C CYS A 125 -0.45 31.54 3.53
N LYS A 126 -0.48 32.02 2.29
CA LYS A 126 0.40 33.12 1.82
C LYS A 126 0.07 34.47 2.48
N CYS A 127 -1.08 34.59 3.15
CA CYS A 127 -1.48 35.78 3.90
C CYS A 127 -1.18 35.74 5.41
N ARG A 128 -0.36 34.79 5.90
CA ARG A 128 0.13 34.73 7.29
C ARG A 128 1.64 34.88 7.39
#